data_AF-A0A935AU29-F1
#
_entry.id   AF-A0A935AU29-F1
#
_cell.length_a   1.000
_cell.length_b   1.000
_cell.length_c   1.000
_cell.angle_alpha   90.00
_cell.angle_beta   90.00
_cell.angle_gamma   90.00
#
_symmetry.space_group_name_H-M   'P 1'
#
loop_
_entity.id
_entity.type
_entity.pdbx_description
1 polymer ?
#
loop_
_entity_poly.entity_id
_entity_poly.type
_entity_poly.pdbx_seq_one_letter_code
_entity_poly.pdbx_strand_id
1 'polypeptide(L)'
;MRRELLRFLLVGGFCTLLQYAVLVAGVELLHLDAVVASTSGFLASAVVNYLLNRRFTWASTAAHAVAVRRFLIVLAIGLALNVLGMRLLHGYLHWHYVLSQVLTTMVTVSWNFAGHRHWTFAPAGGAK
;
A
#
# COMPACT_ATOMS: atom_id res chain seq x y z
N MET A 1 0.36 -23.25 0.00
CA MET A 1 -0.01 -22.69 -1.34
C MET A 1 -1.41 -22.05 -1.39
N ARG A 2 -2.55 -22.77 -1.53
CA ARG A 2 -3.88 -22.11 -1.66
C ARG A 2 -4.34 -21.34 -0.40
N ARG A 3 -4.07 -21.86 0.80
CA ARG A 3 -4.47 -21.22 2.08
C ARG A 3 -3.69 -19.93 2.39
N GLU A 4 -2.42 -19.85 2.02
CA GLU A 4 -1.59 -18.65 2.24
C GLU A 4 -1.97 -17.53 1.28
N LEU A 5 -2.23 -17.86 0.01
CA LEU A 5 -2.77 -16.90 -0.97
C LEU A 5 -4.13 -16.35 -0.54
N LEU A 6 -5.04 -17.21 -0.07
CA LEU A 6 -6.34 -16.78 0.46
C LEU A 6 -6.19 -15.85 1.66
N ARG A 7 -5.30 -16.18 2.61
CA ARG A 7 -5.02 -15.31 3.76
C ARG A 7 -4.40 -13.98 3.31
N PHE A 8 -3.46 -14.01 2.37
CA PHE A 8 -2.84 -12.81 1.83
C PHE A 8 -3.87 -11.90 1.14
N LEU A 9 -4.75 -12.47 0.32
CA LEU A 9 -5.84 -11.74 -0.33
C LEU A 9 -6.86 -11.19 0.67
N LEU A 10 -7.23 -11.96 1.70
CA LEU A 10 -8.15 -11.49 2.75
C LEU A 10 -7.55 -10.37 3.58
N VAL A 11 -6.29 -10.51 4.01
CA VAL A 11 -5.58 -9.47 4.77
C VAL A 11 -5.37 -8.23 3.91
N GLY A 12 -4.95 -8.40 2.65
CA GLY A 12 -4.81 -7.30 1.69
C GLY A 12 -6.13 -6.58 1.44
N GLY A 13 -7.20 -7.33 1.16
CA GLY A 13 -8.54 -6.79 0.96
C GLY A 13 -9.08 -6.06 2.18
N PHE A 14 -8.88 -6.61 3.39
CA PHE A 14 -9.26 -5.95 4.64
C PHE A 14 -8.48 -4.66 4.86
N CYS A 15 -7.18 -4.67 4.57
CA CYS A 15 -6.34 -3.47 4.65
C CYS A 15 -6.81 -2.40 3.66
N THR A 16 -7.14 -2.76 2.42
CA THR A 16 -7.69 -1.83 1.43
C THR A 16 -9.03 -1.26 1.90
N LEU A 17 -9.94 -2.11 2.39
CA LEU A 17 -11.23 -1.67 2.94
C LEU A 17 -11.03 -0.69 4.10
N LEU A 18 -10.12 -0.99 5.03
CA LEU A 18 -9.81 -0.11 6.14
C LEU A 18 -9.25 1.23 5.66
N GLN A 19 -8.36 1.22 4.67
CA GLN A 19 -7.82 2.44 4.08
C GLN A 19 -8.91 3.32 3.48
N TYR A 20 -9.85 2.73 2.72
CA TYR A 20 -10.97 3.47 2.13
C TYR A 20 -11.96 3.95 3.19
N ALA A 21 -12.21 3.15 4.23
CA ALA A 21 -13.07 3.54 5.35
C ALA A 21 -12.48 4.76 6.08
N VAL A 22 -11.18 4.78 6.35
CA VAL A 22 -10.50 5.93 6.99
C VAL A 22 -10.48 7.14 6.06
N LEU A 23 -10.27 6.96 4.76
CA LEU A 23 -10.38 8.05 3.78
C LEU A 23 -11.78 8.70 3.85
N VAL A 24 -12.83 7.90 3.67
CA VAL A 24 -14.21 8.41 3.62
C VAL A 24 -14.60 9.02 4.95
N ALA A 25 -14.29 8.37 6.08
CA ALA A 25 -14.51 8.93 7.41
C ALA A 25 -13.75 10.25 7.61
N GLY A 26 -12.50 10.34 7.17
CA GLY A 26 -11.70 11.56 7.29
C GLY A 26 -12.26 12.71 6.46
N VAL A 27 -12.70 12.43 5.24
CA VAL A 27 -13.28 13.46 4.35
C VAL A 27 -14.69 13.86 4.79
N GLU A 28 -15.56 12.91 5.11
CA GLU A 28 -16.98 13.19 5.39
C GLU A 28 -17.28 13.54 6.84
N LEU A 29 -16.62 12.90 7.82
CA LEU A 29 -16.88 13.18 9.24
C LEU A 29 -15.99 14.32 9.75
N LEU A 30 -14.72 14.33 9.35
CA LEU A 30 -13.73 15.27 9.86
C LEU A 30 -13.44 16.44 8.92
N HIS A 31 -14.06 16.46 7.72
CA HIS A 31 -13.85 17.49 6.70
C HIS A 31 -12.37 17.73 6.37
N LEU A 32 -11.55 16.68 6.49
CA LEU A 32 -10.13 16.75 6.17
C LEU A 32 -9.91 16.77 4.66
N ASP A 33 -8.81 17.37 4.24
CA ASP A 33 -8.36 17.28 2.85
C ASP A 33 -8.16 15.81 2.45
N ALA A 34 -8.61 15.46 1.23
CA ALA A 34 -8.57 14.11 0.73
C ALA A 34 -7.16 13.50 0.74
N VAL A 35 -6.11 14.31 0.56
CA VAL A 35 -4.72 13.84 0.61
C VAL A 35 -4.36 13.43 2.05
N VAL A 36 -4.75 14.23 3.04
CA VAL A 36 -4.48 13.95 4.46
C VAL A 36 -5.27 12.72 4.94
N ALA A 37 -6.55 12.63 4.55
CA ALA A 37 -7.39 11.49 4.85
C ALA A 37 -6.88 10.18 4.18
N SER A 38 -6.40 10.25 2.93
CA SER A 38 -5.82 9.10 2.23
C SER A 38 -4.52 8.62 2.88
N THR A 39 -3.66 9.57 3.25
CA THR A 39 -2.36 9.29 3.89
C THR A 39 -2.55 8.63 5.25
N SER A 40 -3.45 9.16 6.07
CA SER A 40 -3.78 8.57 7.37
C SER A 40 -4.42 7.18 7.22
N GLY A 41 -5.30 7.00 6.23
CA GLY A 41 -5.85 5.68 5.89
C GLY A 41 -4.80 4.68 5.45
N PHE A 42 -3.83 5.09 4.62
CA PHE A 42 -2.71 4.24 4.20
C PHE A 42 -1.87 3.82 5.41
N LEU A 43 -1.52 4.76 6.29
CA LEU A 43 -0.73 4.48 7.49
C LEU A 43 -1.47 3.54 8.44
N ALA A 44 -2.74 3.81 8.74
CA ALA A 44 -3.56 2.96 9.60
C ALA A 44 -3.69 1.53 9.03
N SER A 45 -3.97 1.43 7.73
CA SER A 45 -4.04 0.17 7.00
C SER A 45 -2.72 -0.59 7.03
N ALA A 46 -1.59 0.08 6.81
CA ALA A 46 -0.29 -0.56 6.84
C ALA A 46 0.14 -0.99 8.24
N VAL A 47 -0.21 -0.24 9.28
CA VAL A 47 -0.01 -0.65 10.68
C VAL A 47 -0.80 -1.92 10.97
N VAL A 48 -2.07 -1.98 10.55
CA VAL A 48 -2.90 -3.19 10.69
C VAL A 48 -2.32 -4.35 9.86
N ASN A 49 -1.87 -4.10 8.64
CA ASN A 49 -1.21 -5.10 7.80
C ASN A 49 0.04 -5.66 8.48
N TYR A 50 0.86 -4.80 9.07
CA TYR A 50 2.02 -5.21 9.85
C TYR A 50 1.62 -6.00 11.10
N LEU A 51 0.61 -5.57 11.86
CA LEU A 51 0.09 -6.27 13.04
C LEU A 51 -0.47 -7.65 12.71
N LEU A 52 -1.15 -7.82 11.57
CA LEU A 52 -1.67 -9.10 11.12
C LEU A 52 -0.54 -10.01 10.65
N ASN A 53 0.39 -9.51 9.83
CA ASN A 53 1.58 -10.28 9.45
C ASN A 53 2.41 -10.66 10.69
N ARG A 54 2.54 -9.74 11.64
CA ARG A 54 3.11 -9.98 12.98
C ARG A 54 2.40 -11.15 13.67
N ARG A 55 1.08 -11.08 13.86
CA ARG A 55 0.32 -12.15 14.54
C ARG A 55 0.36 -13.51 13.82
N PHE A 56 0.37 -13.51 12.48
CA PHE A 56 0.35 -14.75 11.69
C PHE A 56 1.73 -15.39 11.53
N THR A 57 2.81 -14.60 11.55
CA THR A 57 4.17 -15.09 11.29
C THR A 57 4.98 -15.34 12.57
N TRP A 58 4.61 -14.76 13.72
CA TRP A 58 5.30 -15.01 15.01
C TRP A 58 4.92 -16.35 15.65
N ALA A 59 5.26 -17.43 14.95
CA ALA A 59 5.68 -18.69 15.56
C ALA A 59 7.20 -18.93 15.45
N SER A 60 7.98 -18.07 14.76
CA SER A 60 9.43 -18.30 14.69
C SER A 60 10.30 -17.06 14.65
N THR A 61 11.20 -17.03 15.63
CA THR A 61 12.23 -16.06 15.94
C THR A 61 13.44 -16.17 14.99
N ALA A 62 13.47 -15.44 13.86
CA ALA A 62 14.69 -15.32 13.06
C ALA A 62 14.78 -14.00 12.23
N ALA A 63 15.93 -13.31 12.36
CA ALA A 63 16.45 -12.19 11.54
C ALA A 63 15.56 -10.93 11.35
N HIS A 64 15.07 -10.36 12.45
CA HIS A 64 14.08 -9.27 12.52
C HIS A 64 14.43 -7.93 11.83
N ALA A 65 15.70 -7.53 11.77
CA ALA A 65 16.06 -6.16 11.36
C ALA A 65 15.98 -5.92 9.84
N VAL A 66 16.03 -6.99 9.03
CA VAL A 66 16.02 -6.87 7.56
C VAL A 66 14.60 -6.85 7.01
N ALA A 67 13.70 -7.67 7.56
CA ALA A 67 12.30 -7.73 7.14
C ALA A 67 11.56 -6.42 7.45
N VAL A 68 11.77 -5.85 8.64
CA VAL A 68 11.18 -4.55 9.03
C VAL A 68 11.70 -3.43 8.15
N ARG A 69 12.99 -3.42 7.82
CA ARG A 69 13.59 -2.40 6.95
C ARG A 69 13.03 -2.45 5.53
N ARG A 70 12.86 -3.67 4.99
CA ARG A 70 12.21 -3.88 3.68
C ARG A 70 10.74 -3.44 3.72
N PHE A 71 10.01 -3.75 4.78
CA PHE A 71 8.62 -3.30 4.95
C PHE A 71 8.51 -1.77 5.02
N LEU A 72 9.39 -1.12 5.78
CA LEU A 72 9.44 0.34 5.88
C LEU A 72 9.76 1.02 4.54
N ILE A 73 10.65 0.43 3.73
CA ILE A 73 10.95 0.95 2.39
C ILE A 73 9.72 0.84 1.49
N VAL A 74 9.05 -0.31 1.48
CA VAL A 74 7.82 -0.51 0.67
C VAL A 74 6.70 0.42 1.15
N LEU A 75 6.55 0.58 2.47
CA LEU A 75 5.62 1.53 3.09
C LEU A 75 5.92 2.96 2.63
N ALA A 76 7.18 3.40 2.71
CA ALA A 76 7.58 4.74 2.34
C ALA A 76 7.35 5.02 0.85
N ILE A 77 7.68 4.07 -0.02
CA ILE A 77 7.43 4.18 -1.47
C ILE A 77 5.92 4.21 -1.75
N GLY A 78 5.14 3.32 -1.12
CA GLY A 78 3.69 3.28 -1.28
C GLY A 78 3.02 4.57 -0.79
N LEU A 79 3.48 5.12 0.32
CA LEU A 79 3.00 6.40 0.86
C LEU A 79 3.35 7.56 -0.07
N ALA A 80 4.59 7.61 -0.59
CA ALA A 80 4.98 8.63 -1.54
C ALA A 80 4.12 8.59 -2.81
N LEU A 81 3.91 7.41 -3.39
CA LEU A 81 3.05 7.22 -4.56
C LEU A 81 1.59 7.59 -4.27
N ASN A 82 1.08 7.23 -3.08
CA ASN A 82 -0.27 7.59 -2.66
C ASN A 82 -0.45 9.11 -2.57
N VAL A 83 0.46 9.81 -1.89
CA VAL A 83 0.44 11.27 -1.77
C VAL A 83 0.58 11.95 -3.13
N LEU A 84 1.55 11.51 -3.96
CA LEU A 84 1.76 12.07 -5.29
C LEU A 84 0.53 11.88 -6.18
N GLY A 85 0.00 10.66 -6.25
CA GLY A 85 -1.18 10.35 -7.06
C GLY A 85 -2.41 11.14 -6.61
N MET A 86 -2.71 11.15 -5.31
CA MET A 86 -3.83 11.91 -4.76
C MET A 86 -3.66 13.42 -5.03
N ARG A 87 -2.46 13.97 -4.83
CA ARG A 87 -2.20 15.40 -5.08
C ARG A 87 -2.29 15.77 -6.56
N LEU A 88 -1.84 14.89 -7.47
CA LEU A 88 -1.99 15.08 -8.92
C LEU A 88 -3.46 14.99 -9.35
N LEU A 89 -4.15 13.90 -9.01
CA LEU A 89 -5.51 13.61 -9.48
C LEU A 89 -6.58 14.48 -8.79
N HIS A 90 -6.52 14.62 -7.47
CA HIS A 90 -7.48 15.43 -6.72
C HIS A 90 -7.06 16.91 -6.69
N GLY A 91 -5.78 17.19 -6.42
CA GLY A 91 -5.31 18.57 -6.25
C GLY A 91 -5.23 19.36 -7.56
N TYR A 92 -4.69 18.78 -8.63
CA TYR A 92 -4.54 19.48 -9.92
C TYR A 92 -5.69 19.22 -10.89
N LEU A 93 -6.18 17.97 -10.97
CA LEU A 93 -7.26 17.61 -11.88
C LEU A 93 -8.66 17.82 -11.28
N HIS A 94 -8.76 18.16 -9.98
CA HIS A 94 -10.02 18.37 -9.25
C HIS A 94 -11.01 17.20 -9.34
N TRP A 95 -10.53 15.97 -9.54
CA TRP A 95 -11.38 14.77 -9.59
C TRP A 95 -11.88 14.37 -8.21
N HIS A 96 -13.02 13.67 -8.19
CA HIS A 96 -13.58 13.09 -6.97
C HIS A 96 -12.55 12.23 -6.25
N TYR A 97 -12.37 12.47 -4.94
CA TYR A 97 -11.32 11.86 -4.13
C TYR A 97 -11.31 10.33 -4.16
N VAL A 98 -12.48 9.69 -4.24
CA VAL A 98 -12.60 8.23 -4.38
C VAL A 98 -12.02 7.74 -5.71
N LEU A 99 -12.34 8.43 -6.81
CA LEU A 99 -11.84 8.09 -8.15
C LEU A 99 -10.32 8.30 -8.20
N SER A 100 -9.83 9.40 -7.63
CA SER A 100 -8.41 9.69 -7.48
C SER A 100 -7.70 8.61 -6.68
N GLN A 101 -8.30 8.12 -5.58
CA GLN A 101 -7.71 7.05 -4.78
C GLN A 101 -7.65 5.71 -5.53
N VAL A 102 -8.70 5.35 -6.28
CA VAL A 102 -8.72 4.13 -7.11
C VAL A 102 -7.60 4.15 -8.15
N LEU A 103 -7.48 5.25 -8.90
CA LEU A 103 -6.44 5.39 -9.93
C LEU A 103 -5.04 5.43 -9.33
N THR A 104 -4.86 6.14 -8.22
CA THR A 104 -3.59 6.17 -7.50
C THR A 104 -3.20 4.76 -7.02
N THR A 105 -4.15 3.97 -6.55
CA THR A 105 -3.91 2.58 -6.13
C THR A 105 -3.50 1.73 -7.32
N MET A 106 -4.17 1.86 -8.48
CA MET A 106 -3.80 1.15 -9.71
C MET A 106 -2.39 1.50 -10.19
N VAL A 107 -2.03 2.79 -10.17
CA VAL A 107 -0.68 3.25 -10.53
C VAL A 107 0.35 2.70 -9.53
N THR A 108 0.04 2.74 -8.23
CA THR A 108 0.92 2.24 -7.17
C THR A 108 1.18 0.74 -7.32
N VAL A 109 0.13 -0.06 -7.59
CA VAL A 109 0.25 -1.50 -7.84
C VAL A 109 1.04 -1.75 -9.13
N SER A 110 0.80 -0.98 -10.19
CA SER A 110 1.52 -1.11 -11.46
C SER A 110 3.00 -0.80 -11.30
N TRP A 111 3.35 0.24 -10.54
CA TRP A 111 4.73 0.57 -10.19
C TRP A 111 5.37 -0.54 -9.34
N ASN A 112 4.65 -1.05 -8.34
CA ASN A 112 5.14 -2.12 -7.48
C ASN A 112 5.41 -3.40 -8.31
N PHE A 113 4.51 -3.74 -9.22
CA PHE A 113 4.67 -4.85 -10.16
C PHE A 113 5.83 -4.62 -11.15
N ALA A 114 5.95 -3.42 -11.72
CA ALA A 114 7.05 -3.07 -12.62
C ALA A 114 8.41 -3.14 -11.91
N GLY A 115 8.48 -2.66 -10.67
CA GLY A 115 9.65 -2.75 -9.80
C GLY A 115 10.03 -4.20 -9.49
N HIS A 116 9.06 -5.04 -9.11
CA HIS A 116 9.32 -6.48 -8.95
C HIS A 116 9.72 -7.15 -10.27
N ARG A 117 9.14 -6.77 -11.40
CA ARG A 117 9.49 -7.30 -12.73
C ARG A 117 10.90 -6.90 -13.15
N HIS A 118 11.31 -5.65 -12.94
CA HIS A 118 12.64 -5.15 -13.35
C HIS A 118 13.74 -5.47 -12.33
N TRP A 119 13.40 -5.63 -11.06
CA TRP A 119 14.39 -5.86 -10.01
C TRP A 119 14.52 -7.33 -9.59
N THR A 120 13.42 -8.11 -9.67
CA THR A 120 13.42 -9.54 -9.32
C THR A 120 13.50 -10.44 -10.56
N PHE A 121 13.03 -9.98 -11.73
CA PHE A 121 13.02 -10.74 -12.99
C PHE A 121 13.78 -10.07 -14.14
N ALA A 122 14.71 -9.15 -13.86
CA ALA A 122 15.73 -8.85 -14.87
C ALA A 122 16.46 -10.17 -15.17
N PRO A 123 16.47 -10.67 -16.42
CA PRO A 123 17.41 -11.69 -16.82
C PRO A 123 18.78 -11.12 -16.45
N ALA A 124 19.56 -11.87 -15.65
CA ALA A 124 20.99 -11.62 -15.58
C ALA A 124 21.47 -11.44 -17.03
N GLY A 125 22.04 -10.25 -17.31
CA GLY A 125 22.34 -9.81 -18.66
C GLY A 125 22.97 -10.94 -19.47
N GLY A 126 22.43 -11.15 -20.67
CA GLY A 126 23.00 -12.06 -21.64
C GLY A 126 24.47 -11.72 -21.85
N ALA A 127 25.34 -12.61 -21.40
CA ALA A 127 26.61 -12.81 -22.04
C ALA A 127 26.29 -13.36 -23.44
N LYS A 128 26.42 -12.51 -24.45
CA LYS A 128 26.65 -12.95 -25.81
C LYS A 128 27.90 -12.23 -26.32
#